data_AF-A0A7K0MVN7-F1
#
_entry.id   AF-A0A7K0MVN7-F1
#
_cell.length_a   1.000
_cell.length_b   1.000
_cell.length_c   1.000
_cell.angle_alpha   90.00
_cell.angle_beta   90.00
_cell.angle_gamma   90.00
#
_symmetry.space_group_name_H-M   'P 1'
#
loop_
_entity.id
_entity.type
_entity.pdbx_description
1 polymer ?
#
loop_
_entity_poly.entity_id
_entity_poly.type
_entity_poly.pdbx_seq_one_letter_code
_entity_poly.pdbx_strand_id
1 'polypeptide(L)'
;MIDVKRLREEPEYRRGIERKRVRPGLIDELLAAEEIRRGLLSEVEELRAEQNVASKEIGRAAPDERAERIAAAAVLKERLTDREPSLSVAEAAVRELALQIPNPASP
;
A
#
# COMPACT_ATOMS: atom_id res chain seq x y z
N MET A 1 -14.88 -9.78 0.89
CA MET A 1 -14.22 -8.84 -0.04
C MET A 1 -13.66 -9.66 -1.18
N ILE A 2 -13.66 -9.14 -2.40
CA ILE A 2 -13.20 -9.89 -3.56
C ILE A 2 -11.70 -10.20 -3.45
N ASP A 3 -11.29 -11.34 -4.00
CA ASP A 3 -9.89 -11.73 -3.95
C ASP A 3 -9.12 -11.07 -5.10
N VAL A 4 -8.44 -9.97 -4.77
CA VAL A 4 -7.68 -9.17 -5.75
C VAL A 4 -6.47 -9.94 -6.30
N LYS A 5 -5.92 -10.87 -5.51
CA LYS A 5 -4.84 -11.75 -5.96
C LYS A 5 -5.35 -12.72 -7.02
N ARG A 6 -6.51 -13.36 -6.78
CA ARG A 6 -7.14 -14.25 -7.77
C ARG A 6 -7.59 -13.49 -9.02
N LEU A 7 -8.04 -12.23 -8.89
CA LEU A 7 -8.31 -11.37 -10.05
C LEU A 7 -7.09 -11.18 -10.97
N ARG A 8 -5.88 -11.16 -10.39
CA ARG A 8 -4.62 -10.98 -11.11
C ARG A 8 -4.08 -12.30 -11.68
N GLU A 9 -4.19 -13.38 -10.92
CA GLU A 9 -3.56 -14.67 -11.22
C GLU A 9 -4.47 -15.67 -11.94
N GLU A 10 -5.80 -15.55 -11.80
CA GLU A 10 -6.79 -16.48 -12.35
C GLU A 10 -7.69 -15.80 -13.40
N PRO A 11 -7.40 -15.97 -14.71
CA PRO A 11 -8.21 -15.39 -15.79
C PRO A 11 -9.69 -15.80 -15.74
N GLU A 12 -9.98 -17.03 -15.31
CA GLU A 12 -11.36 -17.53 -15.20
C GLU A 12 -12.13 -16.83 -14.07
N TYR A 13 -11.46 -16.46 -12.98
CA TYR A 13 -12.06 -15.67 -11.91
C TYR A 13 -12.49 -14.30 -12.40
N ARG A 14 -11.60 -13.62 -13.15
CA ARG A 14 -11.89 -12.34 -13.82
C ARG A 14 -13.07 -12.48 -14.81
N ARG A 15 -13.06 -13.50 -15.67
CA ARG A 15 -14.16 -13.76 -16.62
C ARG A 15 -15.49 -13.99 -15.92
N GLY A 16 -15.50 -14.72 -14.81
CA GLY A 16 -16.71 -14.98 -14.01
C GLY A 16 -17.34 -13.70 -13.45
N ILE A 17 -16.55 -12.67 -13.20
CA ILE A 17 -16.99 -11.35 -12.77
C ILE A 17 -17.47 -10.53 -13.96
N GLU A 18 -16.70 -10.50 -15.06
CA GLU A 18 -17.05 -9.78 -16.30
C GLU A 18 -18.41 -10.22 -16.87
N ARG A 19 -18.72 -11.52 -16.78
CA ARG A 19 -20.03 -12.09 -17.17
C ARG A 19 -21.22 -11.49 -16.42
N LYS A 20 -21.01 -10.90 -15.23
CA LYS A 20 -22.06 -10.23 -14.44
C LYS A 20 -22.35 -8.79 -14.88
N ARG A 21 -21.91 -8.39 -16.08
CA ARG A 21 -22.11 -7.05 -16.66
C ARG A 21 -21.59 -5.94 -15.74
N VAL A 22 -20.43 -6.18 -15.12
CA VAL A 22 -19.71 -5.15 -14.38
C VAL A 22 -19.32 -4.01 -15.33
N ARG A 23 -19.16 -2.81 -14.75
CA ARG A 23 -18.67 -1.64 -15.47
C ARG A 23 -17.34 -1.98 -16.18
N PRO A 24 -17.21 -1.73 -17.50
CA PRO A 24 -15.95 -1.92 -18.21
C PRO A 24 -14.82 -1.11 -17.55
N GLY A 25 -13.64 -1.73 -17.40
CA GLY A 25 -12.48 -1.09 -16.77
C GLY A 25 -12.47 -1.09 -15.23
N LEU A 26 -13.58 -1.43 -14.55
CA LEU A 26 -13.62 -1.46 -13.07
C LEU A 26 -12.59 -2.43 -12.46
N ILE A 27 -12.39 -3.58 -13.09
CA ILE A 27 -11.39 -4.57 -12.64
C ILE A 27 -9.98 -4.01 -12.81
N ASP A 28 -9.70 -3.34 -13.92
CA ASP A 28 -8.39 -2.77 -14.20
C ASP A 28 -8.11 -1.56 -13.27
N GLU A 29 -9.13 -0.74 -12.98
CA GLU A 29 -9.08 0.31 -11.95
C GLU A 29 -8.73 -0.26 -10.57
N LEU A 30 -9.39 -1.34 -10.16
CA LEU A 30 -9.08 -2.01 -8.90
C LEU A 30 -7.64 -2.53 -8.87
N LEU A 31 -7.19 -3.18 -9.95
CA LEU A 31 -5.82 -3.71 -10.02
C LEU A 31 -4.77 -2.60 -9.99
N ALA A 32 -5.03 -1.47 -10.63
CA ALA A 32 -4.16 -0.30 -10.60
C ALA A 32 -4.11 0.34 -9.19
N ALA A 33 -5.27 0.52 -8.55
CA ALA A 33 -5.35 1.03 -7.18
C ALA A 33 -4.62 0.10 -6.19
N GLU A 34 -4.77 -1.22 -6.36
CA GLU A 34 -4.06 -2.21 -5.54
C GLU A 34 -2.55 -2.15 -5.73
N GLU A 35 -2.07 -1.93 -6.96
CA GLU A 35 -0.64 -1.80 -7.21
C GLU A 35 -0.05 -0.55 -6.53
N ILE A 36 -0.77 0.58 -6.59
CA ILE A 36 -0.40 1.80 -5.87
C ILE A 36 -0.36 1.55 -4.37
N ARG A 37 -1.39 0.90 -3.82
CA ARG A 37 -1.45 0.55 -2.39
C ARG A 37 -0.28 -0.31 -1.96
N ARG A 38 0.08 -1.33 -2.74
CA ARG A 38 1.23 -2.22 -2.47
C ARG A 38 2.56 -1.45 -2.50
N GLY A 39 2.75 -0.56 -3.46
CA GLY A 39 3.94 0.28 -3.54
C GLY A 39 4.08 1.21 -2.33
N LEU A 40 2.99 1.91 -1.97
CA LEU A 40 2.97 2.78 -0.79
C LEU A 40 3.17 2.02 0.51
N LEU A 41 2.62 0.81 0.63
CA LEU A 41 2.81 -0.03 1.80
C LEU A 41 4.29 -0.41 1.96
N SER A 42 4.96 -0.83 0.88
CA SER A 42 6.40 -1.13 0.89
C SER A 42 7.20 0.10 1.33
N GLU A 43 6.92 1.27 0.75
CA GLU A 43 7.63 2.52 1.08
C GLU A 43 7.45 2.90 2.57
N VAL A 44 6.23 2.76 3.11
CA VAL A 44 5.95 3.03 4.53
C VAL A 44 6.66 2.02 5.44
N GLU A 45 6.68 0.73 5.08
CA GLU A 45 7.37 -0.30 5.85
C GLU A 45 8.90 -0.10 5.84
N GLU A 46 9.47 0.26 4.68
CA GLU A 46 10.89 0.61 4.52
C GLU A 46 11.25 1.83 5.38
N LEU A 47 10.47 2.91 5.31
CA LEU A 47 10.69 4.11 6.13
C LEU A 47 10.61 3.82 7.64
N ARG A 48 9.68 2.96 8.07
CA ARG A 48 9.58 2.51 9.46
C ARG A 48 10.78 1.68 9.87
N ALA A 49 11.28 0.81 9.00
CA ALA A 49 12.49 0.03 9.26
C ALA A 49 13.71 0.95 9.40
N GLU A 50 13.89 1.91 8.48
CA GLU A 50 14.96 2.92 8.54
C GLU A 50 14.90 3.76 9.81
N GLN A 51 13.72 4.26 10.19
CA GLN A 51 13.53 5.03 11.43
C GLN A 51 13.91 4.22 12.67
N ASN A 52 13.55 2.94 12.72
CA ASN A 52 13.90 2.05 13.83
C ASN A 52 15.41 1.81 13.93
N VAL A 53 16.10 1.66 12.79
CA VAL A 53 17.56 1.55 12.73
C VAL A 53 18.20 2.85 13.21
N ALA A 54 17.78 4.00 12.65
CA ALA A 54 18.28 5.31 13.03
C ALA A 54 18.09 5.60 14.54
N SER A 55 16.95 5.21 15.11
CA SER A 55 16.67 5.38 16.55
C SER A 55 17.65 4.58 17.42
N LYS A 56 17.99 3.34 17.02
CA LYS A 56 18.99 2.52 17.72
C LYS A 56 20.39 3.10 17.59
N GLU A 57 20.73 3.63 16.42
CA GLU A 57 22.01 4.27 16.17
C GLU A 57 22.20 5.54 16.98
N ILE A 58 21.17 6.40 17.09
CA ILE A 58 21.20 7.60 17.93
C ILE A 58 21.50 7.24 19.39
N GLY A 59 20.93 6.12 19.89
CA GLY A 59 21.18 5.64 21.25
C GLY A 59 22.62 5.12 21.47
N ARG A 60 23.34 4.77 20.41
CA ARG A 60 24.73 4.26 20.44
C ARG A 60 25.76 5.32 20.02
N ALA A 61 25.31 6.42 19.43
CA ALA A 61 26.18 7.46 18.90
C ALA A 61 26.86 8.26 20.01
N ALA A 62 28.07 8.73 19.71
CA ALA A 62 28.78 9.67 20.57
C ALA A 62 28.08 11.05 20.56
N PRO A 63 28.27 11.88 21.60
CA PRO A 63 27.53 13.14 21.76
C PRO A 63 27.70 14.14 20.59
N ASP A 64 28.85 14.10 19.93
CA ASP A 64 29.23 14.87 18.76
C ASP A 64 28.50 14.43 17.48
N GLU A 65 28.30 13.12 17.27
CA GLU A 65 27.55 12.59 16.12
C GLU A 65 26.02 12.58 16.33
N ARG A 66 25.57 12.72 17.58
CA ARG A 66 24.17 12.54 17.95
C ARG A 66 23.25 13.57 17.29
N ALA A 67 23.69 14.82 17.17
CA ALA A 67 22.90 15.90 16.59
C ALA A 67 22.58 15.66 15.11
N GLU A 68 23.58 15.22 14.33
CA GLU A 68 23.42 14.89 12.91
C GLU A 68 22.45 13.71 12.72
N ARG A 69 22.61 12.65 13.51
CA ARG A 69 21.72 11.47 13.43
C ARG A 69 20.28 11.80 13.83
N ILE A 70 20.07 12.69 14.81
CA ILE A 70 18.73 13.17 15.16
C ILE A 70 18.10 13.94 13.99
N ALA A 71 18.86 14.80 13.30
CA ALA A 71 18.37 15.52 12.13
C ALA A 71 17.97 14.55 10.99
N ALA A 72 18.79 13.54 10.71
CA ALA A 72 18.47 12.51 9.73
C ALA A 72 17.19 11.73 10.08
N ALA A 73 17.03 11.34 11.36
CA ALA A 73 15.82 10.66 11.83
C ALA A 73 14.56 11.54 11.76
N ALA A 74 14.69 12.87 11.94
CA ALA A 74 13.57 13.79 11.79
C ALA A 74 13.06 13.82 10.34
N VAL A 75 13.96 13.84 9.35
CA VAL A 75 13.59 13.78 7.92
C VAL A 75 12.85 12.47 7.59
N LEU A 76 13.29 11.33 8.13
CA LEU A 76 12.58 10.05 7.95
C LEU A 76 11.17 10.09 8.55
N LYS A 77 11.01 10.74 9.70
CA LYS A 77 9.71 10.91 10.35
C LYS A 77 8.77 11.80 9.54
N GLU A 78 9.27 12.89 8.97
CA GLU A 78 8.48 13.76 8.08
C GLU A 78 8.01 12.99 6.85
N ARG A 79 8.93 12.28 6.17
CA ARG A 79 8.57 11.41 5.03
C ARG A 79 7.51 10.38 5.39
N LEU A 80 7.61 9.74 6.56
CA LEU A 80 6.61 8.79 7.02
C LEU A 80 5.24 9.46 7.22
N THR A 81 5.24 10.65 7.83
CA THR A 81 4.02 11.43 8.10
C THR A 81 3.32 11.88 6.80
N ASP A 82 4.08 12.13 5.75
CA ASP A 82 3.54 12.48 4.42
C ASP A 82 2.99 11.26 3.67
N ARG A 83 3.61 10.09 3.86
CA ARG A 83 3.27 8.86 3.13
C ARG A 83 2.14 8.05 3.75
N GLU A 84 1.98 8.09 5.07
CA GLU A 84 0.89 7.40 5.77
C GLU A 84 -0.52 7.82 5.29
N PRO A 85 -0.84 9.12 5.10
CA PRO A 85 -2.11 9.54 4.52
C PRO A 85 -2.31 9.02 3.10
N SER A 86 -1.25 9.01 2.29
CA SER A 86 -1.31 8.51 0.91
C SER A 86 -1.65 7.01 0.89
N LEU A 87 -1.05 6.23 1.79
CA LEU A 87 -1.39 4.81 1.97
C LEU A 87 -2.86 4.65 2.38
N SER A 88 -3.34 5.42 3.35
CA SER A 88 -4.73 5.36 3.80
C SER A 88 -5.73 5.68 2.69
N VAL A 89 -5.44 6.68 1.85
CA VAL A 89 -6.25 7.00 0.66
C VAL A 89 -6.26 5.86 -0.35
N ALA A 90 -5.10 5.24 -0.60
CA ALA A 90 -5.01 4.10 -1.51
C ALA A 90 -5.79 2.87 -0.98
N GLU A 91 -5.71 2.59 0.32
CA GLU A 91 -6.49 1.54 0.98
C GLU A 91 -7.99 1.77 0.86
N ALA A 92 -8.45 3.01 1.08
CA ALA A 92 -9.84 3.39 0.91
C ALA A 92 -10.29 3.21 -0.54
N ALA A 93 -9.49 3.65 -1.51
CA ALA A 93 -9.80 3.50 -2.94
C ALA A 93 -9.93 2.02 -3.36
N VAL A 94 -9.00 1.17 -2.93
CA VAL A 94 -9.08 -0.29 -3.17
C VAL A 94 -10.36 -0.87 -2.56
N ARG A 95 -10.68 -0.49 -1.32
CA ARG A 95 -11.88 -0.97 -0.63
C ARG A 95 -13.15 -0.54 -1.36
N GLU A 96 -13.27 0.72 -1.74
CA GLU A 96 -14.42 1.26 -2.48
C GLU A 96 -14.60 0.53 -3.83
N LEU A 97 -13.52 0.36 -4.60
CA LEU A 97 -13.57 -0.35 -5.88
C LEU A 97 -13.92 -1.82 -5.69
N ALA A 98 -13.33 -2.50 -4.70
CA ALA A 98 -13.61 -3.90 -4.39
C ALA A 98 -15.06 -4.15 -3.97
N LEU A 99 -15.73 -3.16 -3.34
CA LEU A 99 -17.15 -3.25 -2.99
C LEU A 99 -18.08 -3.12 -4.20
N GLN A 100 -17.64 -2.47 -5.28
CA GLN A 100 -18.41 -2.37 -6.53
C GLN A 100 -18.37 -3.65 -7.36
N ILE A 101 -17.41 -4.56 -7.09
CA ILE A 101 -17.27 -5.78 -7.86
C ILE A 101 -18.13 -6.89 -7.22
N PRO A 102 -19.11 -7.45 -7.96
CA PRO A 102 -19.88 -8.59 -7.48
C PRO A 102 -18.97 -9.81 -7.36
N ASN A 103 -19.30 -10.72 -6.42
CA ASN A 103 -18.64 -12.03 -6.36
C ASN A 103 -18.72 -12.73 -7.74
N PRO A 104 -17.75 -13.58 -8.11
CA PRO A 104 -17.78 -14.30 -9.39
C PRO A 104 -19.06 -15.12 -9.54
N ALA A 105 -19.46 -15.40 -10.79
CA ALA A 105 -20.52 -16.37 -11.05
C ALA A 105 -20.08 -17.75 -10.54
N SER A 106 -20.99 -18.49 -9.89
CA SER A 106 -20.77 -19.92 -9.66
C SER A 106 -20.61 -20.61 -11.02
N PRO A 107 -19.68 -21.57 -11.15
CA PRO A 107 -19.64 -22.46 -12.31
C PRO A 107 -20.98 -23.17 -12.52
#